data_AF-A0A4Y9ZV37-F1
#
_entry.id   AF-A0A4Y9ZV37-F1
#
_cell.length_a   1.000
_cell.length_b   1.000
_cell.length_c   1.000
_cell.angle_alpha   90.00
_cell.angle_beta   90.00
_cell.angle_gamma   90.00
#
_symmetry.space_group_name_H-M   'P 1'
#
loop_
_entity.id
_entity.type
_entity.pdbx_description
1 polymer ?
#
loop_
_entity_poly.entity_id
_entity_poly.type
_entity_poly.pdbx_seq_one_letter_code
_entity_poly.pdbx_strand_id
1 'polypeptide(L)'
;HPRAFIQAHKAELEQWDAVTWKQALNSFDALKGAWDTRKREVEARVKVMGGTVGSAGGFFGGGQAGYGGYGYGQQWQQQQQAQEFERLNALYKEAESNVDSVAASYFQMNEVFTGYRHSGDLASKRRVRESCNAALTNLPDWPPQSF
;
A
#
# COMPACT_ATOMS: atom_id res chain seq x y z
N HIS A 1 13.52 1.66 -3.69
CA HIS A 1 12.63 2.23 -2.66
C HIS A 1 12.80 3.75 -2.68
N PRO A 2 11.74 4.55 -2.56
CA PRO A 2 11.84 6.02 -2.60
C PRO A 2 12.87 6.59 -1.62
N ARG A 3 12.88 6.10 -0.36
CA ARG A 3 13.89 6.47 0.64
C ARG A 3 15.32 6.30 0.15
N ALA A 4 15.66 5.13 -0.38
CA ALA A 4 17.01 4.83 -0.86
C ALA A 4 17.39 5.67 -2.09
N PHE A 5 16.45 5.86 -3.02
CA PHE A 5 16.66 6.71 -4.19
C PHE A 5 16.99 8.16 -3.78
N ILE A 6 16.19 8.72 -2.88
CA ILE A 6 16.38 10.11 -2.41
C ILE A 6 17.66 10.27 -1.60
N GLN A 7 18.04 9.26 -0.79
CA GLN A 7 19.32 9.28 -0.09
C GLN A 7 20.50 9.27 -1.06
N ALA A 8 20.44 8.47 -2.13
CA ALA A 8 21.50 8.38 -3.13
C ALA A 8 21.63 9.65 -3.98
N HIS A 9 20.51 10.33 -4.27
CA HIS A 9 20.47 11.49 -5.17
C HIS A 9 20.18 12.81 -4.43
N LYS A 10 20.58 12.90 -3.15
CA LYS A 10 20.26 14.04 -2.30
C LYS A 10 20.84 15.34 -2.85
N ALA A 11 22.06 15.31 -3.39
CA ALA A 11 22.73 16.51 -3.91
C ALA A 11 22.01 17.07 -5.13
N GLU A 12 21.57 16.21 -6.04
CA GLU A 12 20.84 16.55 -7.25
C GLU A 12 19.43 17.06 -6.93
N LEU A 13 18.77 16.47 -5.93
CA LEU A 13 17.48 16.95 -5.42
C LEU A 13 17.60 18.34 -4.77
N GLU A 14 18.66 18.58 -4.00
CA GLU A 14 18.96 19.90 -3.40
C GLU A 14 19.28 20.97 -4.45
N GLN A 15 19.88 20.58 -5.57
CA GLN A 15 20.13 21.45 -6.74
C GLN A 15 18.92 21.61 -7.64
N TRP A 16 17.81 20.94 -7.33
CA TRP A 16 16.57 20.98 -8.08
C TRP A 16 16.67 20.42 -9.51
N ASP A 17 17.48 19.38 -9.69
CA ASP A 17 17.55 18.70 -10.98
C ASP A 17 16.20 18.09 -11.35
N ALA A 18 15.58 18.61 -12.41
CA ALA A 18 14.23 18.23 -12.81
C ALA A 18 14.12 16.75 -13.22
N VAL A 19 15.20 16.14 -13.71
CA VAL A 19 15.22 14.72 -14.07
C VAL A 19 15.20 13.86 -12.82
N THR A 20 16.08 14.15 -11.86
CA THR A 20 16.17 13.45 -10.58
C THR A 20 14.87 13.57 -9.78
N TRP A 21 14.24 14.75 -9.77
CA TRP A 21 12.93 14.94 -9.12
C TRP A 21 11.84 14.07 -9.73
N LYS A 22 11.76 13.99 -11.06
CA LYS A 22 10.82 13.10 -11.74
C LYS A 22 11.11 11.63 -11.43
N GLN A 23 12.37 11.22 -11.42
CA GLN A 23 12.75 9.86 -11.06
C GLN A 23 12.43 9.53 -9.59
N ALA A 24 12.57 10.50 -8.69
CA ALA A 24 12.15 10.36 -7.30
C ALA A 24 10.64 10.10 -7.22
N LEU A 25 9.82 10.90 -7.91
CA LEU A 25 8.36 10.70 -7.97
C LEU A 25 7.99 9.34 -8.57
N ASN A 26 8.62 8.94 -9.68
CA ASN A 26 8.41 7.62 -10.29
C ASN A 26 8.71 6.46 -9.32
N SER A 27 9.63 6.65 -8.37
CA SER A 27 9.93 5.62 -7.37
C SER A 27 8.79 5.39 -6.38
N PHE A 28 7.98 6.43 -6.08
CA PHE A 28 6.77 6.29 -5.28
C PHE A 28 5.68 5.58 -6.09
N ASP A 29 5.54 5.88 -7.39
CA ASP A 29 4.60 5.16 -8.26
C ASP A 29 4.95 3.67 -8.35
N ALA A 30 6.23 3.32 -8.42
CA ALA A 30 6.68 1.93 -8.37
C ALA A 30 6.31 1.25 -7.04
N LEU A 31 6.49 1.94 -5.91
CA LEU A 31 6.12 1.43 -4.58
C LEU A 31 4.61 1.24 -4.46
N LYS A 32 3.82 2.22 -4.92
CA LYS A 32 2.36 2.14 -4.96
C LYS A 32 1.90 0.98 -5.83
N GLY A 33 2.48 0.83 -7.03
CA GLY A 33 2.16 -0.26 -7.96
C GLY A 33 2.45 -1.65 -7.37
N ALA A 34 3.51 -1.79 -6.59
CA ALA A 34 3.81 -3.04 -5.89
C ALA A 34 2.74 -3.36 -4.83
N TRP A 35 2.33 -2.39 -4.03
CA TRP A 35 1.25 -2.56 -3.05
C TRP A 35 -0.13 -2.79 -3.71
N ASP A 36 -0.43 -2.13 -4.83
CA ASP A 36 -1.63 -2.38 -5.63
C ASP A 36 -1.64 -3.82 -6.18
N THR A 37 -0.49 -4.32 -6.62
CA THR A 37 -0.34 -5.71 -7.07
C THR A 37 -0.62 -6.66 -5.91
N ARG A 38 0.00 -6.42 -4.76
CA ARG A 38 -0.22 -7.22 -3.55
C ARG A 38 -1.70 -7.24 -3.13
N LYS A 39 -2.36 -6.08 -3.15
CA LYS A 39 -3.80 -5.94 -2.85
C LYS A 39 -4.64 -6.86 -3.76
N ARG A 40 -4.39 -6.83 -5.06
CA ARG A 40 -5.08 -7.68 -6.06
C ARG A 40 -4.80 -9.17 -5.87
N GLU A 41 -3.57 -9.55 -5.54
CA GLU A 41 -3.23 -10.94 -5.28
C GLU A 41 -3.94 -11.49 -4.03
N VAL A 42 -4.01 -10.71 -2.95
CA VAL A 42 -4.77 -11.06 -1.73
C VAL A 42 -6.26 -11.20 -2.08
N GLU A 43 -6.83 -10.25 -2.80
CA GLU A 43 -8.22 -10.29 -3.26
C GLU A 43 -8.52 -11.54 -4.11
N ALA A 44 -7.63 -11.90 -5.03
CA ALA A 44 -7.78 -13.09 -5.85
C ALA A 44 -7.81 -14.38 -5.00
N ARG A 45 -6.98 -14.47 -3.95
CA ARG A 45 -6.97 -15.62 -3.03
C ARG A 45 -8.25 -15.74 -2.21
N VAL A 46 -8.75 -14.61 -1.72
CA VAL A 46 -10.02 -14.54 -0.98
C VAL A 46 -11.18 -15.02 -1.86
N LYS A 47 -11.18 -14.62 -3.14
CA LYS A 47 -12.19 -15.06 -4.12
C LYS A 47 -12.10 -16.55 -4.44
N VAL A 48 -10.91 -17.14 -4.52
CA VAL A 48 -10.72 -18.59 -4.72
C VAL A 48 -11.28 -19.40 -3.54
N MET A 49 -11.24 -18.85 -2.32
CA MET A 49 -11.89 -19.45 -1.15
C MET A 49 -13.40 -19.21 -1.07
N GLY A 50 -13.99 -18.59 -2.09
CA GLY A 50 -15.44 -18.41 -2.17
C GLY A 50 -15.99 -17.29 -1.28
N GLY A 51 -15.14 -16.40 -0.77
CA GLY A 51 -15.60 -15.24 -0.01
C GLY A 51 -15.28 -13.90 -0.65
N THR A 52 -15.73 -12.83 0.00
CA THR A 52 -15.63 -11.45 -0.48
C THR A 52 -14.70 -10.67 0.43
N VAL A 53 -13.74 -9.96 -0.13
CA VAL A 53 -12.80 -9.17 0.67
C VAL A 53 -13.54 -8.07 1.44
N GLY A 54 -13.14 -7.84 2.69
CA GLY A 54 -13.80 -6.88 3.58
C GLY A 54 -15.10 -7.38 4.22
N SER A 55 -15.60 -8.57 3.87
CA SER A 55 -16.69 -9.21 4.61
C SER A 55 -16.15 -9.99 5.81
N ALA A 56 -16.94 -10.10 6.88
CA ALA A 56 -16.62 -11.02 7.96
C ALA A 56 -16.81 -12.45 7.44
N GLY A 57 -15.72 -13.23 7.41
CA GLY A 57 -15.74 -14.63 7.02
C GLY A 57 -16.60 -15.42 7.99
N GLY A 58 -17.77 -15.84 7.53
CA GLY A 58 -18.65 -16.72 8.30
C GLY A 58 -19.81 -16.01 8.95
N PHE A 59 -20.80 -15.59 8.16
CA PHE A 59 -22.20 -15.69 8.60
C PHE A 59 -23.20 -15.58 7.44
N PHE A 60 -22.96 -14.72 6.45
CA PHE A 60 -23.89 -14.46 5.34
C PHE A 60 -23.12 -14.20 4.03
N GLY A 61 -22.90 -15.21 3.20
CA GLY A 61 -22.19 -15.06 1.92
C GLY A 61 -22.44 -16.27 1.00
N GLY A 62 -23.58 -16.23 0.30
CA GLY A 62 -24.23 -17.38 -0.32
C GLY A 62 -23.54 -18.05 -1.50
N GLY A 63 -23.76 -19.37 -1.59
CA GLY A 63 -23.40 -20.22 -2.71
C GLY A 63 -23.96 -21.64 -2.56
N GLN A 64 -25.29 -21.78 -2.52
CA GLN A 64 -26.05 -23.02 -2.74
C GLN A 64 -25.84 -24.17 -1.73
N ALA A 65 -26.39 -24.01 -0.52
CA ALA A 65 -26.74 -25.15 0.32
C ALA A 65 -27.95 -25.87 -0.31
N GLY A 66 -27.64 -26.80 -1.22
CA GLY A 66 -28.52 -27.91 -1.52
C GLY A 66 -28.83 -28.66 -0.23
N TYR A 67 -30.10 -29.04 -0.12
CA TYR A 67 -30.68 -29.88 0.90
C TYR A 67 -29.76 -31.05 1.31
N GLY A 68 -29.38 -31.12 2.60
CA GLY A 68 -29.00 -32.39 3.24
C GLY A 68 -27.58 -32.46 3.81
N GLY A 69 -27.52 -32.86 5.09
CA GLY A 69 -26.35 -33.53 5.66
C GLY A 69 -25.69 -32.82 6.83
N TYR A 70 -26.29 -32.95 8.03
CA TYR A 70 -25.60 -32.68 9.29
C TYR A 70 -24.50 -33.72 9.52
N GLY A 71 -23.33 -33.50 8.92
CA GLY A 71 -22.13 -34.32 9.11
C GLY A 71 -21.24 -33.76 10.22
N TYR A 72 -21.27 -34.39 11.40
CA TYR A 72 -20.50 -34.07 12.61
C TYR A 72 -18.95 -34.06 12.47
N GLY A 73 -18.42 -34.19 11.25
CA GLY A 73 -16.98 -34.22 10.94
C GLY A 73 -16.45 -33.03 10.13
N GLN A 74 -17.30 -32.13 9.63
CA GLN A 74 -16.87 -30.99 8.80
C GLN A 74 -16.60 -29.69 9.58
N GLN A 75 -16.87 -29.67 10.88
CA GLN A 75 -16.70 -28.48 11.73
C GLN A 75 -15.25 -27.99 11.82
N TRP A 76 -14.28 -28.92 11.84
CA TRP A 76 -12.86 -28.58 12.00
C TRP A 76 -12.20 -28.00 10.73
N GLN A 77 -12.64 -28.41 9.53
CA GLN A 77 -12.14 -27.83 8.28
C GLN A 77 -12.71 -26.44 8.02
N GLN A 78 -13.98 -26.20 8.39
CA GLN A 78 -14.58 -24.87 8.29
C GLN A 78 -13.92 -23.84 9.23
N GLN A 79 -13.49 -24.26 10.42
CA GLN A 79 -12.83 -23.36 11.37
C GLN A 79 -11.43 -22.91 10.89
N GLN A 80 -10.69 -23.80 10.22
CA GLN A 80 -9.38 -23.46 9.62
C GLN A 80 -9.54 -22.51 8.42
N GLN A 81 -10.56 -22.71 7.58
CA GLN A 81 -10.84 -21.79 6.47
C GLN A 81 -11.26 -20.40 6.94
N ALA A 82 -12.05 -20.30 8.03
CA ALA A 82 -12.45 -19.02 8.59
C ALA A 82 -11.25 -18.20 9.10
N GLN A 83 -10.27 -18.85 9.75
CA GLN A 83 -9.05 -18.19 10.22
C GLN A 83 -8.18 -17.69 9.07
N GLU A 84 -8.02 -18.50 8.01
CA GLU A 84 -7.26 -18.08 6.83
C GLU A 84 -7.92 -16.91 6.10
N PHE A 85 -9.25 -16.90 6.04
CA PHE A 85 -10.03 -15.79 5.47
C PHE A 85 -9.85 -14.49 6.28
N GLU A 86 -9.86 -14.57 7.61
CA GLU A 86 -9.59 -13.42 8.47
C GLU A 86 -8.17 -12.88 8.29
N ARG A 87 -7.17 -13.77 8.22
CA ARG A 87 -5.78 -13.40 7.94
C ARG A 87 -5.64 -12.67 6.59
N LEU A 88 -6.27 -13.18 5.53
CA LEU A 88 -6.22 -12.54 4.22
C LEU A 88 -6.95 -11.20 4.19
N ASN A 89 -8.07 -11.07 4.91
CA ASN A 89 -8.74 -9.78 5.05
C ASN A 89 -7.86 -8.75 5.77
N ALA A 90 -7.09 -9.16 6.78
CA ALA A 90 -6.13 -8.30 7.44
C ALA A 90 -5.02 -7.84 6.46
N LEU A 91 -4.46 -8.77 5.68
CA LEU A 91 -3.46 -8.45 4.66
C LEU A 91 -3.99 -7.52 3.56
N TYR A 92 -5.26 -7.67 3.17
CA TYR A 92 -5.89 -6.77 2.20
C TYR A 92 -6.01 -5.35 2.76
N LYS A 93 -6.51 -5.21 4.00
CA LYS A 93 -6.64 -3.90 4.67
C LYS A 93 -5.28 -3.22 4.87
N GLU A 94 -4.26 -4.00 5.22
CA GLU A 94 -2.88 -3.51 5.30
C GLU A 94 -2.40 -3.00 3.93
N ALA A 95 -2.57 -3.79 2.87
CA ALA A 95 -2.16 -3.38 1.53
C ALA A 95 -2.89 -2.11 1.07
N GLU A 96 -4.19 -1.99 1.36
CA GLU A 96 -4.97 -0.78 1.09
C GLU A 96 -4.44 0.44 1.85
N SER A 97 -4.23 0.32 3.16
CA SER A 97 -3.65 1.39 3.98
C SER A 97 -2.26 1.82 3.49
N ASN A 98 -1.47 0.86 3.00
CA ASN A 98 -0.14 1.13 2.47
C ASN A 98 -0.19 1.84 1.10
N VAL A 99 -1.11 1.45 0.21
CA VAL A 99 -1.36 2.20 -1.04
C VAL A 99 -1.71 3.65 -0.74
N ASP A 100 -2.61 3.90 0.21
CA ASP A 100 -3.02 5.25 0.60
C ASP A 100 -1.87 6.05 1.21
N SER A 101 -1.06 5.41 2.06
CA SER A 101 0.13 6.05 2.67
C SER A 101 1.17 6.45 1.64
N VAL A 102 1.41 5.60 0.63
CA VAL A 102 2.33 5.92 -0.48
C VAL A 102 1.75 7.04 -1.33
N ALA A 103 0.45 7.01 -1.65
CA ALA A 103 -0.21 8.05 -2.42
C ALA A 103 -0.15 9.42 -1.70
N ALA A 104 -0.43 9.45 -0.39
CA ALA A 104 -0.30 10.66 0.42
C ALA A 104 1.13 11.21 0.40
N SER A 105 2.13 10.33 0.54
CA SER A 105 3.55 10.71 0.50
C SER A 105 3.96 11.24 -0.88
N TYR A 106 3.44 10.65 -1.97
CA TYR A 106 3.62 11.15 -3.33
C TYR A 106 3.04 12.56 -3.49
N PHE A 107 1.81 12.80 -3.02
CA PHE A 107 1.19 14.13 -3.10
C PHE A 107 2.00 15.18 -2.36
N GLN A 108 2.42 14.89 -1.13
CA GLN A 108 3.29 15.78 -0.35
C GLN A 108 4.60 16.08 -1.11
N MET A 109 5.22 15.06 -1.70
CA MET A 109 6.48 15.22 -2.45
C MET A 109 6.28 16.02 -3.75
N ASN A 110 5.14 15.88 -4.41
CA ASN A 110 4.80 16.64 -5.61
C ASN A 110 4.45 18.11 -5.30
N GLU A 111 3.80 18.38 -4.17
CA GLU A 111 3.56 19.74 -3.68
C GLU A 111 4.87 20.45 -3.37
N VAL A 112 5.81 19.76 -2.73
CA VAL A 112 7.18 20.25 -2.52
C VAL A 112 7.84 20.59 -3.85
N PHE A 113 7.74 19.69 -4.84
CA PHE A 113 8.32 19.90 -6.16
C PHE A 113 7.71 21.14 -6.87
N THR A 114 6.42 21.37 -6.69
CA THR A 114 5.74 22.51 -7.30
C THR A 114 6.05 23.81 -6.54
N GLY A 115 6.00 23.77 -5.21
CA GLY A 115 6.12 24.94 -4.33
C GLY A 115 7.51 25.57 -4.33
N TYR A 116 8.58 24.77 -4.38
CA TYR A 116 9.94 25.31 -4.43
C TYR A 116 10.23 26.09 -5.71
N ARG A 117 9.66 25.68 -6.85
CA ARG A 117 9.80 26.42 -8.12
C ARG A 117 9.28 27.85 -8.00
N HIS A 118 8.35 28.10 -7.07
CA HIS A 118 7.75 29.39 -6.80
C HIS A 118 8.33 30.12 -5.58
N SER A 119 9.18 29.47 -4.78
CA SER A 119 9.75 30.00 -3.53
C SER A 119 11.15 30.57 -3.75
N GLY A 120 11.29 31.90 -3.63
CA GLY A 120 12.57 32.60 -3.75
C GLY A 120 13.39 32.70 -2.45
N ASP A 121 12.74 32.58 -1.29
CA ASP A 121 13.35 32.86 0.02
C ASP A 121 13.86 31.60 0.75
N LEU A 122 14.89 31.79 1.60
CA LEU A 122 15.59 30.70 2.29
C LEU A 122 14.71 29.96 3.32
N ALA A 123 13.73 30.63 3.92
CA ALA A 123 12.85 30.03 4.93
C ALA A 123 11.84 29.07 4.28
N SER A 124 11.27 29.45 3.15
CA SER A 124 10.42 28.56 2.35
C SER A 124 11.16 27.33 1.85
N LYS A 125 12.44 27.46 1.46
CA LYS A 125 13.29 26.30 1.10
C LYS A 125 13.51 25.32 2.25
N ARG A 126 13.64 25.81 3.49
CA ARG A 126 13.78 24.94 4.68
C ARG A 126 12.49 24.16 4.96
N ARG A 127 11.33 24.82 4.91
CA ARG A 127 10.01 24.18 5.08
C ARG A 127 9.75 23.09 4.04
N VAL A 128 10.11 23.35 2.78
CA VAL A 128 10.02 22.36 1.70
C VAL A 128 10.87 21.12 2.01
N ARG A 129 12.10 21.32 2.51
CA ARG A 129 13.01 20.23 2.87
C ARG A 129 12.51 19.42 4.08
N GLU A 130 11.89 20.09 5.05
CA GLU A 130 11.24 19.44 6.20
C GLU A 130 10.02 18.60 5.75
N SER A 131 9.21 19.12 4.85
CA SER A 131 8.08 18.40 4.25
C SER A 131 8.54 17.14 3.49
N CYS A 132 9.64 17.20 2.72
CA CYS A 132 10.24 16.01 2.10
C CYS A 132 10.59 14.94 3.13
N ASN A 133 11.26 15.33 4.23
CA ASN A 133 11.68 14.38 5.24
C ASN A 133 10.48 13.72 5.94
N ALA A 134 9.41 14.49 6.17
CA ALA A 134 8.16 13.97 6.70
C ALA A 134 7.50 12.96 5.74
N ALA A 135 7.40 13.30 4.45
CA ALA A 135 6.84 12.41 3.43
C ALA A 135 7.61 11.08 3.34
N LEU A 136 8.93 11.08 3.54
CA LEU A 136 9.75 9.87 3.52
C LEU A 136 9.65 9.02 4.78
N THR A 137 9.34 9.65 5.91
CA THR A 137 9.21 8.95 7.19
C THR A 137 7.99 8.03 7.18
N ASN A 138 6.87 8.49 6.60
CA ASN A 138 5.59 7.77 6.61
C ASN A 138 5.46 6.65 5.57
N LEU A 139 6.49 6.38 4.76
CA LEU A 139 6.40 5.36 3.72
C LEU A 139 6.34 3.94 4.31
N PRO A 140 5.48 3.04 3.79
CA PRO A 140 5.66 1.63 4.05
C PRO A 140 6.89 1.10 3.31
N ASP A 141 7.47 -0.01 3.78
CA ASP A 141 8.47 -0.74 3.01
C ASP A 141 7.84 -1.45 1.81
N TRP A 142 8.64 -2.17 1.02
CA TRP A 142 8.12 -3.00 -0.07
C TRP A 142 7.22 -4.12 0.47
N PRO A 143 6.15 -4.48 -0.25
CA PRO A 143 5.30 -5.59 0.16
C PRO A 143 6.10 -6.90 0.19
N PRO A 144 5.83 -7.78 1.17
CA PRO A 144 6.45 -9.10 1.23
C PRO A 144 6.09 -9.90 -0.02
N GLN A 145 7.06 -10.64 -0.56
CA GLN A 145 6.85 -11.48 -1.75
C GLN A 145 6.03 -12.73 -1.44
N SER A 146 5.96 -13.15 -0.18
CA SER A 146 5.22 -14.32 0.30
C SER A 146 3.96 -13.94 1.07
N PHE A 147 3.05 -14.90 1.27
CA PHE A 147 1.80 -14.73 2.01
C PHE A 147 1.88 -15.35 3.39
#